data_AF-A0AAW2QD82-F1
#
_entry.id   AF-A0AAW2QD82-F1
#
_cell.length_a   1.000
_cell.length_b   1.000
_cell.length_c   1.000
_cell.angle_alpha   90.00
_cell.angle_beta   90.00
_cell.angle_gamma   90.00
#
_symmetry.space_group_name_H-M   'P 1'
#
loop_
_entity.id
_entity.type
_entity.pdbx_description
1 polymer ?
#
loop_
_entity_poly.entity_id
_entity_poly.type
_entity_poly.pdbx_seq_one_letter_code
_entity_poly.pdbx_strand_id
1 'polypeptide(L)'
;MKNYLYILFLGLSLQFGPSTTASASLTGDGPLYDYSAYTECKSAPEDPLYGGGIIKNQSVGVYKRPHPPRFPVNSPAFVLNNLTGNTIYCFSSWVKITAAAASAVIKASLTTDNVTFNCMGTVIAKRGCWSFLKGGFVLDSPSTYALIYFQNSDGQSISISVSSASLQPFTDQQWKINQQNMLNTERKRTATLHVSDIDGNRLQAATVVVEQVSRDFPFGSSIASTILGNLPYQNWFVERFNAAVFENELKWYSTEPQPGEVNYTIPDQMLEFARRNQIIVRGHNIFWEDPNFTPSWVRNLTSSELKSAVSSRIQSLMSQYRNEFIHWDVDNEMLHWDFYEQRLGPNASLEFFQTAQKSDPLARLFMNEYNVLETCDDMNSTVDRYISRLQELGEGGVSMDGIGLEGHFTVPNP
;
A
#
# COMPACT_ATOMS: atom_id res chain seq x y z
N MET A 1 -26.29 -1.14 -41.07
CA MET A 1 -25.27 -0.46 -40.26
C MET A 1 -25.63 -0.68 -38.80
N LYS A 2 -24.75 -1.31 -38.01
CA LYS A 2 -24.91 -1.34 -36.55
C LYS A 2 -24.40 0.00 -36.03
N ASN A 3 -25.27 0.83 -35.48
CA ASN A 3 -24.86 2.07 -34.83
C ASN A 3 -24.34 1.72 -33.44
N TYR A 4 -23.04 1.93 -33.22
CA TYR A 4 -22.41 1.75 -31.91
C TYR A 4 -22.39 3.10 -31.20
N LEU A 5 -22.89 3.13 -29.96
CA LEU A 5 -22.75 4.28 -29.07
C LEU A 5 -21.67 3.94 -28.05
N TYR A 6 -20.51 4.60 -28.15
CA TYR A 6 -19.44 4.48 -27.17
C TYR A 6 -19.68 5.49 -26.06
N ILE A 7 -19.89 4.99 -24.84
CA ILE A 7 -20.05 5.82 -23.65
C ILE A 7 -18.83 5.59 -22.75
N LEU A 8 -18.04 6.65 -22.52
CA LEU A 8 -16.91 6.60 -21.61
C LEU A 8 -17.42 6.76 -20.18
N PHE A 9 -17.18 5.77 -19.34
CA PHE A 9 -17.43 5.85 -17.91
C PHE A 9 -16.10 5.77 -17.17
N LEU A 10 -15.65 6.89 -16.61
CA LEU A 10 -14.43 6.96 -15.80
C LEU A 10 -14.68 6.29 -14.45
N GLY A 11 -14.03 5.16 -14.18
CA GLY A 11 -13.96 4.49 -12.89
C GLY A 11 -15.14 3.59 -12.51
N LEU A 12 -16.02 3.22 -13.45
CA LEU A 12 -17.34 2.67 -13.12
C LEU A 12 -17.66 1.32 -13.77
N SER A 13 -18.29 0.44 -13.00
CA SER A 13 -19.06 -0.70 -13.51
C SER A 13 -20.55 -0.36 -13.48
N LEU A 14 -21.24 -0.54 -14.62
CA LEU A 14 -22.69 -0.39 -14.74
C LEU A 14 -23.41 -1.70 -14.42
N GLN A 15 -24.55 -1.61 -13.77
CA GLN A 15 -25.46 -2.75 -13.58
C GLN A 15 -26.68 -2.59 -14.49
N PHE A 16 -26.93 -3.59 -15.33
CA PHE A 16 -28.15 -3.67 -16.13
C PHE A 16 -28.99 -4.84 -15.64
N GLY A 17 -30.17 -4.55 -15.11
CA GLY A 17 -31.19 -5.52 -14.71
C GLY A 17 -32.56 -4.87 -14.85
N PRO A 18 -33.65 -5.66 -14.99
CA PRO A 18 -35.00 -5.13 -14.99
C PRO A 18 -35.20 -4.34 -13.69
N SER A 19 -35.94 -3.23 -13.77
CA SER A 19 -36.32 -2.39 -12.64
C SER A 19 -37.25 -3.16 -11.69
N THR A 20 -36.69 -4.11 -10.96
CA THR A 20 -37.15 -4.52 -9.65
C THR A 20 -36.23 -3.82 -8.68
N THR A 21 -36.79 -2.97 -7.82
CA THR A 21 -36.16 -2.53 -6.56
C THR A 21 -35.97 -3.75 -5.67
N ALA A 22 -35.09 -4.65 -6.06
CA ALA A 22 -34.44 -5.57 -5.17
C ALA A 22 -33.09 -4.93 -4.88
N SER A 23 -33.08 -4.01 -3.91
CA SER A 23 -31.94 -3.98 -3.02
C SER A 23 -31.86 -5.41 -2.49
N ALA A 24 -31.01 -6.25 -3.09
CA ALA A 24 -30.56 -7.44 -2.40
C ALA A 24 -29.91 -6.87 -1.15
N SER A 25 -30.65 -6.89 -0.04
CA SER A 25 -30.10 -6.51 1.24
C SER A 25 -28.95 -7.49 1.42
N LEU A 26 -27.72 -7.00 1.32
CA LEU A 26 -26.55 -7.71 1.80
C LEU A 26 -26.62 -7.69 3.33
N THR A 27 -27.72 -8.21 3.89
CA THR A 27 -27.93 -8.48 5.29
C THR A 27 -27.22 -9.80 5.56
N GLY A 28 -25.90 -9.78 5.51
CA GLY A 28 -25.15 -10.70 6.35
C GLY A 28 -25.37 -10.24 7.78
N ASP A 29 -25.85 -11.13 8.65
CA ASP A 29 -25.89 -10.85 10.08
C ASP A 29 -24.44 -10.57 10.55
N GLY A 30 -24.11 -9.30 10.78
CA GLY A 30 -22.77 -8.91 11.24
C GLY A 30 -22.39 -7.44 10.94
N PRO A 31 -21.39 -6.90 11.64
CA PRO A 31 -20.88 -5.57 11.36
C PRO A 31 -20.13 -5.53 10.01
N LEU A 32 -20.07 -4.35 9.39
CA LEU A 32 -19.18 -4.13 8.25
C LEU A 32 -17.74 -3.93 8.74
N TYR A 33 -16.76 -4.35 7.93
CA TYR A 33 -15.35 -4.08 8.25
C TYR A 33 -15.08 -2.57 8.18
N ASP A 34 -14.79 -2.00 9.34
CA ASP A 34 -14.22 -0.68 9.49
C ASP A 34 -12.75 -0.72 9.07
N TYR A 35 -12.39 0.00 8.01
CA TYR A 35 -11.01 0.15 7.52
C TYR A 35 -10.31 1.42 8.02
N SER A 36 -10.95 2.23 8.89
CA SER A 36 -10.36 3.46 9.42
C SER A 36 -9.14 3.17 10.30
N ALA A 37 -8.12 4.02 10.19
CA ALA A 37 -6.92 3.98 11.01
C ALA A 37 -6.41 5.41 11.19
N TYR A 38 -5.60 5.63 12.24
CA TYR A 38 -5.11 6.96 12.61
C TYR A 38 -3.61 6.86 12.92
N THR A 39 -2.84 7.84 12.45
CA THR A 39 -1.44 8.01 12.85
C THR A 39 -1.28 9.16 13.84
N GLU A 40 -2.24 10.08 13.90
CA GLU A 40 -2.25 11.18 14.85
C GLU A 40 -2.55 10.68 16.25
N CYS A 41 -1.75 11.13 17.22
CA CYS A 41 -2.00 10.82 18.60
C CYS A 41 -3.05 11.75 19.21
N LYS A 42 -3.95 11.20 20.04
CA LYS A 42 -5.07 11.91 20.67
C LYS A 42 -4.85 12.10 22.17
N SER A 43 -5.44 13.14 22.75
CA SER A 43 -5.36 13.41 24.20
C SER A 43 -6.11 12.36 25.03
N ALA A 44 -7.20 11.81 24.48
CA ALA A 44 -7.99 10.72 25.04
C ALA A 44 -8.22 9.64 23.97
N PRO A 45 -8.35 8.36 24.36
CA PRO A 45 -8.69 7.30 23.43
C PRO A 45 -10.17 7.41 23.03
N GLU A 46 -10.50 6.97 21.82
CA GLU A 46 -11.89 6.82 21.39
C GLU A 46 -12.49 5.51 21.92
N ASP A 47 -13.80 5.36 21.76
CA ASP A 47 -14.49 4.11 22.08
C ASP A 47 -13.93 2.93 21.26
N PRO A 48 -13.95 1.71 21.82
CA PRO A 48 -13.45 0.55 21.10
C PRO A 48 -14.28 0.28 19.84
N LEU A 49 -13.61 -0.01 18.72
CA LEU A 49 -14.28 -0.46 17.50
C LEU A 49 -15.18 -1.68 17.82
N TYR A 50 -16.32 -1.79 17.15
CA TYR A 50 -17.27 -2.89 17.37
C TYR A 50 -17.69 -3.09 18.85
N GLY A 51 -17.63 -2.04 19.67
CA GLY A 51 -17.96 -2.12 21.09
C GLY A 51 -17.05 -3.07 21.90
N GLY A 52 -15.83 -3.32 21.41
CA GLY A 52 -14.83 -4.21 22.02
C GLY A 52 -14.84 -5.65 21.50
N GLY A 53 -15.81 -6.03 20.66
CA GLY A 53 -15.92 -7.39 20.13
C GLY A 53 -15.88 -8.46 21.23
N ILE A 54 -15.08 -9.51 21.04
CA ILE A 54 -14.94 -10.59 22.03
C ILE A 54 -14.05 -10.23 23.24
N ILE A 55 -13.32 -9.12 23.18
CA ILE A 55 -12.51 -8.60 24.31
C ILE A 55 -13.37 -7.75 25.26
N LYS A 56 -14.62 -7.45 24.90
CA LYS A 56 -15.52 -6.65 25.73
C LYS A 56 -15.57 -7.17 27.18
N ASN A 57 -15.40 -6.26 28.13
CA ASN A 57 -15.36 -6.51 29.57
C ASN A 57 -14.18 -7.38 30.08
N GLN A 58 -13.17 -7.68 29.26
CA GLN A 58 -11.95 -8.33 29.73
C GLN A 58 -11.05 -7.31 30.45
N SER A 59 -10.57 -7.66 31.64
CA SER A 59 -9.57 -6.87 32.34
C SER A 59 -8.21 -7.02 31.67
N VAL A 60 -7.49 -5.92 31.49
CA VAL A 60 -6.09 -5.96 31.05
C VAL A 60 -5.25 -6.63 32.13
N GLY A 61 -4.69 -7.80 31.82
CA GLY A 61 -3.77 -8.53 32.68
C GLY A 61 -2.32 -8.08 32.50
N VAL A 62 -1.43 -8.66 33.29
CA VAL A 62 0.03 -8.47 33.15
C VAL A 62 0.66 -9.81 32.80
N TYR A 63 1.26 -9.89 31.63
CA TYR A 63 2.08 -11.03 31.21
C TYR A 63 3.54 -10.79 31.57
N LYS A 64 4.14 -11.76 32.29
CA LYS A 64 5.57 -11.78 32.64
C LYS A 64 6.30 -12.66 31.65
N ARG A 65 7.04 -12.07 30.72
CA ARG A 65 7.82 -12.84 29.75
C ARG A 65 9.08 -13.42 30.40
N PRO A 66 9.43 -14.70 30.16
CA PRO A 66 10.77 -15.19 30.46
C PRO A 66 11.75 -14.53 29.49
N HIS A 67 12.65 -13.69 29.99
CA HIS A 67 13.70 -13.07 29.17
C HIS A 67 15.08 -13.34 29.79
N PRO A 68 15.88 -14.30 29.29
CA PRO A 68 17.29 -14.38 29.63
C PRO A 68 18.03 -13.31 28.80
N PRO A 69 18.83 -12.38 29.38
CA PRO A 69 19.38 -12.36 30.74
C PRO A 69 18.87 -11.20 31.63
N ARG A 70 17.69 -10.62 31.37
CA ARG A 70 17.18 -9.45 32.13
C ARG A 70 15.78 -9.71 32.65
N PHE A 71 15.54 -9.32 33.90
CA PHE A 71 14.30 -9.47 34.68
C PHE A 71 13.00 -9.48 33.85
N PRO A 72 11.98 -10.28 34.25
CA PRO A 72 10.73 -10.40 33.51
C PRO A 72 10.09 -9.03 33.27
N VAL A 73 9.83 -8.71 32.00
CA VAL A 73 9.15 -7.47 31.60
C VAL A 73 7.64 -7.69 31.72
N ASN A 74 6.99 -6.84 32.51
CA ASN A 74 5.54 -6.80 32.64
C ASN A 74 4.96 -6.15 31.38
N SER A 75 4.22 -6.93 30.60
CA SER A 75 3.53 -6.45 29.39
C SER A 75 2.02 -6.50 29.62
N PRO A 76 1.25 -5.46 29.22
CA PRO A 76 -0.20 -5.57 29.24
C PRO A 76 -0.62 -6.70 28.29
N ALA A 77 -1.61 -7.47 28.70
CA ALA A 77 -2.05 -8.62 27.92
C ALA A 77 -3.54 -8.93 28.11
N PHE A 78 -4.12 -9.56 27.10
CA PHE A 78 -5.47 -10.12 27.12
C PHE A 78 -5.39 -11.63 27.01
N VAL A 79 -5.99 -12.33 27.97
CA VAL A 79 -6.19 -13.78 27.92
C VAL A 79 -7.56 -14.05 27.32
N LEU A 80 -7.58 -14.85 26.27
CA LEU A 80 -8.77 -15.21 25.51
C LEU A 80 -8.91 -16.72 25.51
N ASN A 81 -10.14 -17.19 25.54
CA ASN A 81 -10.45 -18.61 25.49
C ASN A 81 -11.36 -18.89 24.29
N ASN A 82 -11.20 -20.07 23.69
CA ASN A 82 -12.07 -20.60 22.64
C ASN A 82 -12.16 -19.70 21.39
N LEU A 83 -11.00 -19.37 20.79
CA LEU A 83 -10.99 -18.74 19.47
C LEU A 83 -11.41 -19.75 18.39
N THR A 84 -12.19 -19.28 17.43
CA THR A 84 -12.75 -20.07 16.34
C THR A 84 -11.75 -20.15 15.19
N GLY A 85 -11.60 -21.34 14.58
CA GLY A 85 -10.79 -21.52 13.37
C GLY A 85 -11.52 -21.05 12.11
N ASN A 86 -10.83 -21.03 10.97
CA ASN A 86 -11.29 -20.46 9.70
C ASN A 86 -11.97 -19.09 9.90
N THR A 87 -11.36 -18.23 10.71
CA THR A 87 -11.94 -16.94 11.12
C THR A 87 -10.91 -15.83 10.94
N ILE A 88 -11.36 -14.72 10.35
CA ILE A 88 -10.57 -13.50 10.18
C ILE A 88 -10.81 -12.62 11.39
N TYR A 89 -9.76 -12.25 12.10
CA TYR A 89 -9.85 -11.44 13.31
C TYR A 89 -9.29 -10.05 13.07
N CYS A 90 -10.12 -9.03 13.23
CA CYS A 90 -9.69 -7.63 13.25
C CYS A 90 -9.39 -7.22 14.69
N PHE A 91 -8.16 -6.76 14.94
CA PHE A 91 -7.73 -6.26 16.23
C PHE A 91 -7.50 -4.75 16.19
N SER A 92 -7.91 -4.05 17.24
CA SER A 92 -7.55 -2.65 17.45
C SER A 92 -7.42 -2.32 18.93
N SER A 93 -6.61 -1.33 19.26
CA SER A 93 -6.51 -0.80 20.62
C SER A 93 -5.86 0.58 20.63
N TRP A 94 -6.21 1.39 21.61
CA TRP A 94 -5.47 2.60 21.93
C TRP A 94 -4.31 2.28 22.87
N VAL A 95 -3.14 2.80 22.54
CA VAL A 95 -1.88 2.55 23.25
C VAL A 95 -1.25 3.87 23.68
N LYS A 96 -0.78 3.93 24.92
CA LYS A 96 -0.04 5.08 25.46
C LYS A 96 1.21 4.60 26.17
N ILE A 97 2.31 5.31 25.97
CA ILE A 97 3.58 5.03 26.66
C ILE A 97 3.92 6.14 27.66
N THR A 98 4.60 5.77 28.74
CA THR A 98 5.13 6.69 29.76
C THR A 98 6.66 6.81 29.71
N ALA A 99 7.26 6.47 28.57
CA ALA A 99 8.71 6.33 28.37
C ALA A 99 9.53 7.61 28.62
N ALA A 100 10.84 7.44 28.82
CA ALA A 100 11.81 8.52 28.75
C ALA A 100 11.98 9.06 27.32
N ALA A 101 11.92 8.16 26.32
CA ALA A 101 11.96 8.51 24.89
C ALA A 101 10.68 9.24 24.44
N ALA A 102 10.79 10.04 23.38
CA ALA A 102 9.67 10.79 22.82
C ALA A 102 8.62 9.88 22.15
N SER A 103 9.06 8.76 21.56
CA SER A 103 8.22 7.75 20.92
C SER A 103 8.84 6.36 20.98
N ALA A 104 8.05 5.32 20.75
CA ALA A 104 8.48 3.93 20.61
C ALA A 104 7.54 3.18 19.65
N VAL A 105 8.06 2.19 18.92
CA VAL A 105 7.24 1.30 18.08
C VAL A 105 6.68 0.20 18.96
N ILE A 106 5.38 0.23 19.21
CA ILE A 106 4.69 -0.80 19.98
C ILE A 106 4.09 -1.82 19.03
N LYS A 107 4.35 -3.09 19.33
CA LYS A 107 3.84 -4.24 18.60
C LYS A 107 2.84 -5.02 19.46
N ALA A 108 1.70 -5.39 18.88
CA ALA A 108 0.82 -6.42 19.44
C ALA A 108 1.15 -7.78 18.81
N SER A 109 1.21 -8.82 19.64
CA SER A 109 1.52 -10.20 19.24
C SER A 109 0.47 -11.15 19.82
N LEU A 110 0.27 -12.31 19.18
CA LEU A 110 -0.64 -13.36 19.64
C LEU A 110 0.11 -14.67 19.80
N THR A 111 -0.04 -15.31 20.94
CA THR A 111 0.33 -16.72 21.15
C THR A 111 -0.93 -17.53 21.42
N THR A 112 -1.13 -18.59 20.67
CA THR A 112 -2.20 -19.58 20.86
C THR A 112 -1.60 -20.92 21.30
N ASP A 113 -2.44 -21.95 21.48
CA ASP A 113 -1.98 -23.31 21.77
C ASP A 113 -1.11 -23.90 20.64
N ASN A 114 -1.35 -23.48 19.39
CA ASN A 114 -0.79 -24.12 18.20
C ASN A 114 0.11 -23.21 17.36
N VAL A 115 -0.11 -21.89 17.41
CA VAL A 115 0.57 -20.90 16.55
C VAL A 115 0.90 -19.63 17.33
N THR A 116 2.03 -19.02 17.00
CA THR A 116 2.40 -17.68 17.47
C THR A 116 2.51 -16.74 16.29
N PHE A 117 1.74 -15.66 16.32
CA PHE A 117 1.86 -14.52 15.43
C PHE A 117 2.78 -13.50 16.08
N ASN A 118 3.99 -13.34 15.52
CA ASN A 118 4.98 -12.41 16.03
C ASN A 118 4.51 -10.95 15.95
N CYS A 119 3.70 -10.64 14.95
CA CYS A 119 3.01 -9.37 14.81
C CYS A 119 1.55 -9.58 14.39
N MET A 120 0.65 -8.82 15.03
CA MET A 120 -0.72 -8.60 14.57
C MET A 120 -0.95 -7.17 14.12
N GLY A 121 -0.13 -6.23 14.56
CA GLY A 121 -0.20 -4.81 14.24
C GLY A 121 0.84 -4.02 15.02
N THR A 122 1.18 -2.85 14.49
CA THR A 122 2.18 -1.94 15.08
C THR A 122 1.66 -0.52 15.16
N VAL A 123 2.23 0.28 16.07
CA VAL A 123 2.03 1.73 16.11
C VAL A 123 3.28 2.43 16.63
N ILE A 124 3.62 3.60 16.12
CA ILE A 124 4.54 4.56 16.73
C ILE A 124 3.77 5.26 17.85
N ALA A 125 3.90 4.75 19.06
CA ALA A 125 3.32 5.35 20.25
C ALA A 125 4.15 6.56 20.69
N LYS A 126 3.50 7.70 20.91
CA LYS A 126 4.15 8.94 21.39
C LYS A 126 3.92 9.12 22.88
N ARG A 127 4.89 9.71 23.58
CA ARG A 127 4.80 9.99 25.01
C ARG A 127 3.68 10.99 25.30
N GLY A 128 2.81 10.65 26.25
CA GLY A 128 1.81 11.58 26.78
C GLY A 128 0.46 11.60 26.04
N CYS A 129 0.35 11.00 24.86
CA CYS A 129 -0.90 10.86 24.10
C CYS A 129 -1.22 9.38 23.79
N TRP A 130 -2.43 9.15 23.29
CA TRP A 130 -2.91 7.84 22.87
C TRP A 130 -2.74 7.68 21.36
N SER A 131 -2.06 6.63 20.94
CA SER A 131 -1.88 6.25 19.53
C SER A 131 -2.76 5.04 19.22
N PHE A 132 -3.30 4.97 18.00
CA PHE A 132 -4.21 3.90 17.58
C PHE A 132 -3.43 2.75 16.93
N LEU A 133 -3.42 1.58 17.57
CA LEU A 133 -2.87 0.36 17.01
C LEU A 133 -4.00 -0.42 16.36
N LYS A 134 -3.84 -0.78 15.08
CA LYS A 134 -4.78 -1.64 14.36
C LYS A 134 -4.05 -2.70 13.56
N GLY A 135 -4.70 -3.84 13.40
CA GLY A 135 -4.25 -4.91 12.52
C GLY A 135 -5.16 -6.13 12.65
N GLY A 136 -4.62 -7.33 12.49
CA GLY A 136 -5.43 -8.54 12.49
C GLY A 136 -4.62 -9.81 12.24
N PHE A 137 -5.33 -10.93 12.18
CA PHE A 137 -4.78 -12.24 11.86
C PHE A 137 -5.89 -13.16 11.36
N VAL A 138 -5.51 -14.22 10.66
CA VAL A 138 -6.40 -15.31 10.27
C VAL A 138 -6.01 -16.53 11.09
N LEU A 139 -7.00 -17.16 11.73
CA LEU A 139 -6.78 -18.37 12.48
C LEU A 139 -7.38 -19.55 11.73
N ASP A 140 -6.54 -20.47 11.24
CA ASP A 140 -7.00 -21.62 10.44
C ASP A 140 -7.68 -22.69 11.30
N SER A 141 -7.19 -22.92 12.52
CA SER A 141 -7.69 -23.96 13.43
C SER A 141 -8.09 -23.36 14.79
N PRO A 142 -9.16 -23.87 15.44
CA PRO A 142 -9.60 -23.33 16.72
C PRO A 142 -8.51 -23.42 17.79
N SER A 143 -8.55 -22.49 18.75
CA SER A 143 -7.64 -22.47 19.89
C SER A 143 -8.39 -22.39 21.20
N THR A 144 -8.00 -23.21 22.18
CA THR A 144 -8.64 -23.20 23.51
C THR A 144 -8.14 -22.04 24.35
N TYR A 145 -6.88 -21.64 24.14
CA TYR A 145 -6.23 -20.52 24.81
C TYR A 145 -5.55 -19.61 23.78
N ALA A 146 -5.59 -18.32 24.07
CA ALA A 146 -4.92 -17.28 23.30
C ALA A 146 -4.47 -16.15 24.22
N LEU A 147 -3.28 -15.62 23.97
CA LEU A 147 -2.69 -14.51 24.69
C LEU A 147 -2.29 -13.42 23.70
N ILE A 148 -2.99 -12.30 23.74
CA ILE A 148 -2.54 -11.07 23.06
C ILE A 148 -1.69 -10.27 24.04
N TYR A 149 -0.49 -9.89 23.65
CA TYR A 149 0.39 -9.08 24.49
C TYR A 149 1.06 -7.97 23.67
N PHE A 150 1.44 -6.88 24.36
CA PHE A 150 2.07 -5.72 23.75
C PHE A 150 3.52 -5.58 24.20
N GLN A 151 4.39 -5.18 23.29
CA GLN A 151 5.81 -5.01 23.59
C GLN A 151 6.42 -3.88 22.77
N ASN A 152 7.53 -3.32 23.25
CA ASN A 152 8.40 -2.52 22.40
C ASN A 152 9.01 -3.43 21.34
N SER A 153 9.08 -2.97 20.09
CA SER A 153 9.63 -3.78 19.01
C SER A 153 11.14 -4.02 19.13
N ASP A 154 11.86 -3.11 19.79
CA ASP A 154 13.30 -3.24 20.08
C ASP A 154 13.63 -4.18 21.27
N GLY A 155 12.60 -4.73 21.92
CA GLY A 155 12.73 -5.62 23.08
C GLY A 155 13.08 -4.93 24.41
N GLN A 156 13.28 -3.61 24.43
CA GLN A 156 13.52 -2.85 25.66
C GLN A 156 12.25 -2.74 26.51
N SER A 157 12.44 -2.70 27.83
CA SER A 157 11.33 -2.54 28.77
C SER A 157 10.78 -1.12 28.70
N ILE A 158 9.46 -1.02 28.48
CA ILE A 158 8.72 0.23 28.41
C ILE A 158 7.38 0.05 29.10
N SER A 159 6.90 1.08 29.80
CA SER A 159 5.56 1.05 30.39
C SER A 159 4.53 1.41 29.33
N ILE A 160 3.65 0.45 29.06
CA ILE A 160 2.58 0.52 28.07
C ILE A 160 1.24 0.52 28.80
N SER A 161 0.40 1.50 28.49
CA SER A 161 -1.01 1.57 28.87
C SER A 161 -1.87 1.26 27.65
N VAL A 162 -2.94 0.50 27.86
CA VAL A 162 -3.84 0.02 26.81
C VAL A 162 -5.27 0.41 27.19
N SER A 163 -6.05 0.89 26.23
CA SER A 163 -7.45 1.24 26.40
C SER A 163 -8.23 0.89 25.13
N SER A 164 -9.55 0.75 25.28
CA SER A 164 -10.48 0.62 24.15
C SER A 164 -10.07 -0.47 23.15
N ALA A 165 -9.62 -1.61 23.68
CA ALA A 165 -9.25 -2.76 22.87
C ALA A 165 -10.50 -3.43 22.27
N SER A 166 -10.35 -3.94 21.05
CA SER A 166 -11.37 -4.68 20.33
C SER A 166 -10.76 -5.82 19.54
N LEU A 167 -11.46 -6.95 19.55
CA LEU A 167 -11.18 -8.10 18.70
C LEU A 167 -12.48 -8.57 18.07
N GLN A 168 -12.66 -8.30 16.78
CA GLN A 168 -13.88 -8.62 16.05
C GLN A 168 -13.62 -9.79 15.09
N PRO A 169 -14.28 -10.95 15.29
CA PRO A 169 -14.26 -12.03 14.31
C PRO A 169 -15.15 -11.69 13.10
N PHE A 170 -14.67 -12.09 11.92
CA PHE A 170 -15.40 -12.11 10.66
C PHE A 170 -15.31 -13.50 10.07
N THR A 171 -16.46 -14.03 9.65
CA THR A 171 -16.52 -15.22 8.80
C THR A 171 -16.12 -14.86 7.37
N ASP A 172 -15.69 -15.85 6.57
CA ASP A 172 -15.43 -15.68 5.13
C ASP A 172 -16.63 -15.07 4.39
N GLN A 173 -17.85 -15.42 4.80
CA GLN A 173 -19.06 -14.87 4.20
C GLN A 173 -19.21 -13.38 4.52
N GLN A 174 -19.00 -12.97 5.77
CA GLN A 174 -19.02 -11.55 6.15
C GLN A 174 -17.91 -10.77 5.43
N TRP A 175 -16.72 -11.36 5.29
CA TRP A 175 -15.60 -10.75 4.57
C TRP A 175 -15.92 -10.54 3.08
N LYS A 176 -16.51 -11.54 2.41
CA LYS A 176 -17.01 -11.42 1.02
C LYS A 176 -18.10 -10.37 0.88
N ILE A 177 -19.00 -10.26 1.86
CA ILE A 177 -20.03 -9.22 1.87
C ILE A 177 -19.39 -7.82 2.00
N ASN A 178 -18.39 -7.67 2.87
CA ASN A 178 -17.63 -6.42 2.99
C ASN A 178 -16.96 -6.04 1.66
N GLN A 179 -16.31 -6.99 0.99
CA GLN A 179 -15.73 -6.79 -0.33
C GLN A 179 -16.79 -6.34 -1.35
N GLN A 180 -17.94 -7.01 -1.40
CA GLN A 180 -19.00 -6.67 -2.35
C GLN A 180 -19.61 -5.30 -2.06
N ASN A 181 -19.74 -4.92 -0.79
CA ASN A 181 -20.18 -3.59 -0.38
C ASN A 181 -19.19 -2.53 -0.86
N MET A 182 -17.89 -2.70 -0.62
CA MET A 182 -16.86 -1.78 -1.13
C MET A 182 -16.88 -1.67 -2.66
N LEU A 183 -17.06 -2.80 -3.38
CA LEU A 183 -17.22 -2.75 -4.84
C LEU A 183 -18.45 -1.94 -5.26
N ASN A 184 -19.56 -2.09 -4.55
CA ASN A 184 -20.80 -1.37 -4.86
C ASN A 184 -20.71 0.13 -4.53
N THR A 185 -20.07 0.51 -3.43
CA THR A 185 -19.96 1.91 -3.00
C THR A 185 -18.84 2.65 -3.71
N GLU A 186 -17.69 2.02 -3.94
CA GLU A 186 -16.52 2.71 -4.50
C GLU A 186 -16.43 2.58 -6.01
N ARG A 187 -16.90 1.46 -6.59
CA ARG A 187 -16.64 1.13 -8.01
C ARG A 187 -17.87 1.04 -8.91
N LYS A 188 -19.07 1.18 -8.34
CA LYS A 188 -20.33 1.19 -9.10
C LYS A 188 -21.07 2.50 -8.93
N ARG A 189 -21.74 2.94 -9.98
CA ARG A 189 -22.68 4.07 -9.94
C ARG A 189 -23.88 3.74 -10.80
N THR A 190 -25.03 4.30 -10.44
CA THR A 190 -26.24 4.24 -11.27
C THR A 190 -26.05 5.15 -12.48
N ALA A 191 -26.26 4.61 -13.68
CA ALA A 191 -26.40 5.42 -14.89
C ALA A 191 -27.81 5.24 -15.47
N THR A 192 -28.33 6.33 -16.05
CA THR A 192 -29.62 6.32 -16.75
C THR A 192 -29.36 6.47 -18.24
N LEU A 193 -29.84 5.52 -19.04
CA LEU A 193 -29.76 5.61 -20.50
C LEU A 193 -31.12 6.06 -21.06
N HIS A 194 -31.09 7.14 -21.84
CA HIS A 194 -32.24 7.61 -22.60
C HIS A 194 -32.04 7.24 -24.07
N VAL A 195 -33.04 6.59 -24.66
CA VAL A 195 -33.02 6.15 -26.05
C VAL A 195 -34.14 6.86 -26.80
N SER A 196 -33.79 7.56 -27.88
CA SER A 196 -34.73 8.32 -28.71
C SER A 196 -34.54 8.02 -30.20
N ASP A 197 -35.57 8.32 -31.00
CA ASP A 197 -35.46 8.36 -32.46
C ASP A 197 -34.75 9.63 -32.94
N ILE A 198 -34.66 9.80 -34.27
CA ILE A 198 -34.02 10.97 -34.91
C ILE A 198 -34.76 12.28 -34.64
N ASP A 199 -36.05 12.20 -34.31
CA ASP A 199 -36.91 13.33 -34.00
C ASP A 199 -36.90 13.68 -32.50
N GLY A 200 -36.12 12.95 -31.70
CA GLY A 200 -36.00 13.15 -30.25
C GLY A 200 -37.13 12.49 -29.44
N ASN A 201 -38.02 11.72 -30.06
CA ASN A 201 -39.07 11.00 -29.33
C ASN A 201 -38.48 9.79 -28.62
N ARG A 202 -38.88 9.59 -27.35
CA ARG A 202 -38.44 8.45 -26.55
C ARG A 202 -38.90 7.14 -27.19
N LEU A 203 -37.96 6.25 -27.49
CA LEU A 203 -38.28 4.90 -27.96
C LEU A 203 -38.78 4.05 -26.79
N GLN A 204 -39.99 3.52 -26.92
CA GLN A 204 -40.55 2.56 -25.96
C GLN A 204 -40.09 1.14 -26.33
N ALA A 205 -39.85 0.31 -25.31
CA ALA A 205 -39.45 -1.10 -25.47
C ALA A 205 -38.19 -1.34 -26.33
N ALA A 206 -37.25 -0.38 -26.37
CA ALA A 206 -35.96 -0.56 -27.04
C ALA A 206 -35.10 -1.61 -26.30
N THR A 207 -34.51 -2.54 -27.06
CA THR A 207 -33.49 -3.46 -26.53
C THR A 207 -32.13 -2.77 -26.53
N VAL A 208 -31.50 -2.70 -25.36
CA VAL A 208 -30.16 -2.16 -25.18
C VAL A 208 -29.22 -3.28 -24.76
N VAL A 209 -28.08 -3.39 -25.45
CA VAL A 209 -26.97 -4.26 -25.06
C VAL A 209 -25.80 -3.36 -24.69
N VAL A 210 -25.21 -3.58 -23.51
CA VAL A 210 -24.03 -2.86 -23.06
C VAL A 210 -22.90 -3.84 -22.84
N GLU A 211 -21.76 -3.54 -23.45
CA GLU A 211 -20.53 -4.32 -23.38
C GLU A 211 -19.41 -3.43 -22.86
N GLN A 212 -18.68 -3.90 -21.84
CA GLN A 212 -17.49 -3.21 -21.36
C GLN A 212 -16.32 -3.52 -22.30
N VAL A 213 -15.88 -2.52 -23.05
CA VAL A 213 -14.79 -2.67 -24.04
C VAL A 213 -13.41 -2.33 -23.50
N SER A 214 -13.32 -1.63 -22.38
CA SER A 214 -12.06 -1.26 -21.74
C SER A 214 -12.22 -1.05 -20.23
N ARG A 215 -11.10 -0.95 -19.51
CA ARG A 215 -11.03 -0.62 -18.09
C ARG A 215 -10.45 0.78 -17.94
N ASP A 216 -11.04 1.57 -17.04
CA ASP A 216 -10.54 2.92 -16.76
C ASP A 216 -9.38 2.93 -15.75
N PHE A 217 -9.39 2.00 -14.79
CA PHE A 217 -8.30 1.92 -13.81
C PHE A 217 -7.08 1.18 -14.40
N PRO A 218 -5.85 1.60 -14.05
CA PRO A 218 -4.64 0.87 -14.38
C PRO A 218 -4.68 -0.54 -13.79
N PHE A 219 -4.62 -1.55 -14.65
CA PHE A 219 -4.42 -2.94 -14.30
C PHE A 219 -3.28 -3.46 -15.15
N GLY A 220 -2.14 -3.70 -14.51
CA GLY A 220 -0.87 -3.90 -15.19
C GLY A 220 -0.03 -5.04 -14.65
N SER A 221 1.07 -5.28 -15.36
CA SER A 221 2.12 -6.22 -14.99
C SER A 221 3.49 -5.61 -15.33
N SER A 222 4.55 -6.10 -14.71
CA SER A 222 5.90 -5.82 -15.18
C SER A 222 6.13 -6.41 -16.56
N ILE A 223 7.00 -5.77 -17.34
CA ILE A 223 7.52 -6.28 -18.61
C ILE A 223 9.04 -6.09 -18.66
N ALA A 224 9.73 -7.06 -19.24
CA ALA A 224 11.15 -6.98 -19.56
C ALA A 224 11.36 -6.81 -21.07
N SER A 225 12.59 -6.50 -21.46
CA SER A 225 13.05 -6.39 -22.85
C SER A 225 12.74 -7.61 -23.72
N THR A 226 12.49 -8.78 -23.13
CA THR A 226 12.01 -9.99 -23.82
C THR A 226 10.66 -9.84 -24.52
N ILE A 227 9.93 -8.75 -24.26
CA ILE A 227 8.72 -8.38 -25.00
C ILE A 227 9.03 -7.89 -26.42
N LEU A 228 10.24 -7.37 -26.67
CA LEU A 228 10.63 -6.82 -27.97
C LEU A 228 10.81 -7.94 -29.00
N GLY A 229 10.10 -7.83 -30.12
CA GLY A 229 10.10 -8.84 -31.20
C GLY A 229 9.36 -10.15 -30.86
N ASN A 230 8.82 -10.30 -29.65
CA ASN A 230 8.12 -11.51 -29.21
C ASN A 230 6.60 -11.35 -29.37
N LEU A 231 6.09 -11.58 -30.59
CA LEU A 231 4.66 -11.41 -30.90
C LEU A 231 3.70 -12.21 -29.99
N PRO A 232 3.98 -13.50 -29.65
CA PRO A 232 3.14 -14.22 -28.69
C PRO A 232 3.06 -13.53 -27.32
N TYR A 233 4.17 -13.04 -26.79
CA TYR A 233 4.17 -12.33 -25.50
C TYR A 233 3.45 -10.99 -25.59
N GLN A 234 3.69 -10.21 -26.65
CA GLN A 234 3.00 -8.95 -26.90
C GLN A 234 1.47 -9.15 -26.94
N ASN A 235 0.99 -10.10 -27.75
CA ASN A 235 -0.44 -10.40 -27.87
C ASN A 235 -1.04 -10.84 -26.52
N TRP A 236 -0.34 -11.71 -25.78
CA TRP A 236 -0.80 -12.15 -24.46
C TRP A 236 -0.93 -10.98 -23.47
N PHE A 237 0.02 -10.04 -23.49
CA PHE A 237 0.03 -8.89 -22.59
C PHE A 237 -1.11 -7.90 -22.91
N VAL A 238 -1.24 -7.48 -24.17
CA VAL A 238 -2.21 -6.44 -24.59
C VAL A 238 -3.66 -6.90 -24.41
N GLU A 239 -3.92 -8.21 -24.45
CA GLU A 239 -5.25 -8.78 -24.15
C GLU A 239 -5.66 -8.63 -22.67
N ARG A 240 -4.71 -8.42 -21.76
CA ARG A 240 -4.92 -8.54 -20.30
C ARG A 240 -4.67 -7.25 -19.54
N PHE A 241 -3.70 -6.46 -19.97
CA PHE A 241 -3.17 -5.34 -19.22
C PHE A 241 -3.24 -4.04 -20.01
N ASN A 242 -3.64 -2.96 -19.34
CA ASN A 242 -3.62 -1.60 -19.89
C ASN A 242 -2.54 -0.72 -19.23
N ALA A 243 -1.74 -1.29 -18.32
CA ALA A 243 -0.64 -0.62 -17.66
C ALA A 243 0.61 -1.51 -17.58
N ALA A 244 1.79 -0.91 -17.56
CA ALA A 244 3.06 -1.63 -17.45
C ALA A 244 4.06 -0.92 -16.53
N VAL A 245 5.07 -1.65 -16.11
CA VAL A 245 6.32 -1.13 -15.51
C VAL A 245 7.48 -1.91 -16.10
N PHE A 246 8.62 -1.26 -16.35
CA PHE A 246 9.80 -1.96 -16.84
C PHE A 246 10.52 -2.62 -15.67
N GLU A 247 10.91 -3.89 -15.80
CA GLU A 247 11.53 -4.65 -14.69
C GLU A 247 12.90 -4.07 -14.30
N ASN A 248 13.71 -3.75 -15.31
CA ASN A 248 15.09 -3.29 -15.09
C ASN A 248 15.50 -2.17 -16.04
N GLU A 249 14.85 -2.05 -17.20
CA GLU A 249 15.34 -1.32 -18.36
C GLU A 249 15.43 0.19 -18.15
N LEU A 250 14.81 0.71 -17.08
CA LEU A 250 14.90 2.12 -16.68
C LEU A 250 15.79 2.36 -15.45
N LYS A 251 16.20 1.31 -14.72
CA LYS A 251 17.02 1.42 -13.50
C LYS A 251 18.42 1.95 -13.85
N TRP A 252 19.06 2.63 -12.90
CA TRP A 252 20.30 3.39 -13.17
C TRP A 252 21.41 2.50 -13.75
N TYR A 253 21.62 1.30 -13.20
CA TYR A 253 22.61 0.35 -13.71
C TYR A 253 22.36 -0.13 -15.14
N SER A 254 21.12 -0.12 -15.62
CA SER A 254 20.77 -0.51 -16.98
C SER A 254 20.99 0.63 -17.98
N THR A 255 20.65 1.86 -17.56
CA THR A 255 20.69 3.03 -18.46
C THR A 255 22.00 3.81 -18.44
N GLU A 256 22.85 3.64 -17.43
CA GLU A 256 24.16 4.31 -17.33
C GLU A 256 25.17 3.40 -16.58
N PRO A 257 25.59 2.28 -17.19
CA PRO A 257 26.51 1.33 -16.55
C PRO A 257 27.92 1.88 -16.34
N GLN A 258 28.32 2.91 -17.10
CA GLN A 258 29.58 3.65 -16.98
C GLN A 258 29.29 5.16 -16.94
N PRO A 259 30.15 5.97 -16.27
CA PRO A 259 29.90 7.41 -16.11
C PRO A 259 29.72 8.10 -17.46
N GLY A 260 28.56 8.73 -17.69
CA GLY A 260 28.25 9.46 -18.91
C GLY A 260 27.90 8.60 -20.14
N GLU A 261 27.98 7.28 -20.06
CA GLU A 261 27.57 6.36 -21.13
C GLU A 261 26.08 6.02 -21.02
N VAL A 262 25.24 7.05 -21.17
CA VAL A 262 23.78 6.90 -21.09
C VAL A 262 23.24 6.18 -22.32
N ASN A 263 22.43 5.14 -22.11
CA ASN A 263 21.78 4.39 -23.18
C ASN A 263 20.30 4.12 -22.84
N TYR A 264 19.41 4.74 -23.61
CA TYR A 264 17.96 4.59 -23.51
C TYR A 264 17.34 3.75 -24.63
N THR A 265 18.15 3.09 -25.47
CA THR A 265 17.66 2.36 -26.65
C THR A 265 16.59 1.32 -26.31
N ILE A 266 16.80 0.53 -25.26
CA ILE A 266 15.86 -0.52 -24.86
C ILE A 266 14.56 0.05 -24.24
N PRO A 267 14.61 0.92 -23.22
CA PRO A 267 13.39 1.53 -22.69
C PRO A 267 12.62 2.35 -23.75
N ASP A 268 13.30 3.01 -24.69
CA ASP A 268 12.64 3.71 -25.81
C ASP A 268 11.85 2.74 -26.71
N GLN A 269 12.42 1.58 -27.04
CA GLN A 269 11.74 0.55 -27.83
C GLN A 269 10.54 -0.05 -27.07
N MET A 270 10.65 -0.22 -25.75
CA MET A 270 9.57 -0.72 -24.91
C MET A 270 8.44 0.31 -24.74
N LEU A 271 8.78 1.59 -24.61
CA LEU A 271 7.80 2.69 -24.63
C LEU A 271 7.08 2.74 -25.97
N GLU A 272 7.79 2.56 -27.09
CA GLU A 272 7.15 2.52 -28.40
C GLU A 272 6.15 1.36 -28.52
N PHE A 273 6.48 0.18 -27.99
CA PHE A 273 5.51 -0.93 -27.86
C PHE A 273 4.30 -0.51 -27.02
N ALA A 274 4.51 0.13 -25.85
CA ALA A 274 3.44 0.55 -24.97
C ALA A 274 2.52 1.59 -25.65
N ARG A 275 3.10 2.62 -26.30
CA ARG A 275 2.36 3.67 -27.03
C ARG A 275 1.49 3.08 -28.14
N ARG A 276 2.04 2.19 -28.97
CA ARG A 276 1.30 1.53 -30.07
C ARG A 276 0.08 0.76 -29.59
N ASN A 277 0.11 0.26 -28.35
CA ASN A 277 -0.94 -0.53 -27.75
C ASN A 277 -1.74 0.24 -26.68
N GLN A 278 -1.55 1.56 -26.58
CA GLN A 278 -2.26 2.43 -25.63
C GLN A 278 -2.09 1.98 -24.16
N ILE A 279 -0.92 1.43 -23.84
CA ILE A 279 -0.55 1.02 -22.49
C ILE A 279 0.13 2.19 -21.79
N ILE A 280 -0.36 2.56 -20.61
CA ILE A 280 0.30 3.54 -19.74
C ILE A 280 1.47 2.87 -19.00
N VAL A 281 2.56 3.60 -18.75
CA VAL A 281 3.77 3.03 -18.14
C VAL A 281 4.13 3.78 -16.87
N ARG A 282 4.48 3.05 -15.80
CA ARG A 282 5.09 3.59 -14.57
C ARG A 282 6.60 3.74 -14.78
N GLY A 283 7.17 4.89 -14.46
CA GLY A 283 8.61 5.11 -14.48
C GLY A 283 9.24 4.54 -13.21
N HIS A 284 9.92 3.40 -13.32
CA HIS A 284 10.54 2.70 -12.18
C HIS A 284 12.01 2.38 -12.48
N ASN A 285 12.98 2.94 -11.76
CA ASN A 285 12.90 4.04 -10.80
C ASN A 285 13.99 5.08 -11.13
N ILE A 286 13.93 6.26 -10.51
CA ILE A 286 15.01 7.24 -10.64
C ILE A 286 16.20 6.80 -9.77
N PHE A 287 15.94 6.54 -8.48
CA PHE A 287 16.90 6.04 -7.51
C PHE A 287 16.38 4.80 -6.79
N TRP A 288 17.34 3.96 -6.37
CA TRP A 288 17.11 2.83 -5.49
C TRP A 288 18.18 2.88 -4.39
N GLU A 289 17.74 2.93 -3.14
CA GLU A 289 18.61 3.15 -1.98
C GLU A 289 19.50 1.95 -1.64
N ASP A 290 19.18 0.73 -2.08
CA ASP A 290 20.05 -0.42 -1.86
C ASP A 290 21.35 -0.28 -2.70
N PRO A 291 22.53 -0.19 -2.06
CA PRO A 291 23.81 -0.08 -2.76
C PRO A 291 24.12 -1.23 -3.71
N ASN A 292 23.47 -2.40 -3.58
CA ASN A 292 23.65 -3.52 -4.49
C ASN A 292 23.13 -3.21 -5.90
N PHE A 293 22.14 -2.33 -6.01
CA PHE A 293 21.52 -1.94 -7.26
C PHE A 293 21.90 -0.52 -7.70
N THR A 294 22.86 0.10 -7.02
CA THR A 294 23.50 1.34 -7.49
C THR A 294 24.68 1.00 -8.42
N PRO A 295 24.86 1.67 -9.59
CA PRO A 295 25.99 1.43 -10.47
C PRO A 295 27.33 1.49 -9.73
N SER A 296 28.25 0.57 -10.04
CA SER A 296 29.51 0.44 -9.30
C SER A 296 30.35 1.72 -9.28
N TRP A 297 30.31 2.50 -10.37
CA TRP A 297 31.02 3.78 -10.48
C TRP A 297 30.43 4.87 -9.58
N VAL A 298 29.12 4.83 -9.29
CA VAL A 298 28.43 5.79 -8.38
C VAL A 298 28.77 5.52 -6.91
N ARG A 299 28.95 4.24 -6.55
CA ARG A 299 29.23 3.82 -5.16
C ARG A 299 30.51 4.39 -4.57
N ASN A 300 31.50 4.66 -5.43
CA ASN A 300 32.83 5.10 -5.00
C ASN A 300 33.11 6.59 -5.17
N LEU A 301 32.11 7.39 -5.57
CA LEU A 301 32.27 8.83 -5.77
C LEU A 301 32.60 9.60 -4.46
N THR A 302 33.19 10.77 -4.56
CA THR A 302 33.14 11.74 -3.44
C THR A 302 31.73 12.30 -3.30
N SER A 303 31.38 12.90 -2.15
CA SER A 303 30.03 13.49 -1.95
C SER A 303 29.70 14.56 -3.00
N SER A 304 30.67 15.37 -3.43
CA SER A 304 30.48 16.37 -4.49
C SER A 304 30.21 15.77 -5.86
N GLU A 305 30.94 14.71 -6.21
CA GLU A 305 30.74 13.99 -7.47
C GLU A 305 29.41 13.23 -7.45
N LEU A 306 29.05 12.61 -6.32
CA LEU A 306 27.77 11.94 -6.14
C LEU A 306 26.60 12.92 -6.28
N LYS A 307 26.67 14.10 -5.65
CA LYS A 307 25.64 15.15 -5.79
C LYS A 307 25.48 15.56 -7.27
N SER A 308 26.59 15.66 -8.00
CA SER A 308 26.57 15.98 -9.43
C SER A 308 25.96 14.85 -10.26
N ALA A 309 26.32 13.59 -9.98
CA ALA A 309 25.79 12.41 -10.67
C ALA A 309 24.28 12.24 -10.45
N VAL A 310 23.80 12.39 -9.23
CA VAL A 310 22.38 12.39 -8.88
C VAL A 310 21.63 13.47 -9.66
N SER A 311 22.11 14.71 -9.64
CA SER A 311 21.46 15.80 -10.38
C SER A 311 21.39 15.52 -11.88
N SER A 312 22.48 15.00 -12.47
CA SER A 312 22.53 14.61 -13.89
C SER A 312 21.55 13.50 -14.21
N ARG A 313 21.40 12.51 -13.31
CA ARG A 313 20.47 11.39 -13.47
C ARG A 313 19.02 11.85 -13.56
N ILE A 314 18.57 12.69 -12.62
CA ILE A 314 17.21 13.24 -12.61
C ILE A 314 16.96 14.04 -13.89
N GLN A 315 17.87 14.95 -14.23
CA GLN A 315 17.74 15.80 -15.41
C GLN A 315 17.69 14.99 -16.70
N SER A 316 18.54 13.96 -16.82
CA SER A 316 18.59 13.09 -18.00
C SER A 316 17.27 12.34 -18.20
N LEU A 317 16.78 11.62 -17.19
CA LEU A 317 15.52 10.86 -17.29
C LEU A 317 14.31 11.77 -17.54
N MET A 318 14.17 12.83 -16.74
CA MET A 318 12.96 13.66 -16.78
C MET A 318 12.91 14.57 -17.99
N SER A 319 14.06 14.91 -18.59
CA SER A 319 14.09 15.59 -19.88
C SER A 319 13.75 14.66 -21.03
N GLN A 320 14.30 13.43 -21.02
CA GLN A 320 14.07 12.43 -22.07
C GLN A 320 12.62 11.96 -22.10
N TYR A 321 12.04 11.68 -20.92
CA TYR A 321 10.76 10.99 -20.78
C TYR A 321 9.63 11.87 -20.24
N ARG A 322 9.72 13.18 -20.50
CA ARG A 322 8.69 14.13 -20.09
C ARG A 322 7.33 13.72 -20.66
N ASN A 323 6.32 13.57 -19.79
CA ASN A 323 4.97 13.10 -20.13
C ASN A 323 4.86 11.67 -20.68
N GLU A 324 5.91 10.84 -20.62
CA GLU A 324 5.87 9.46 -21.13
C GLU A 324 5.36 8.47 -20.09
N PHE A 325 5.71 8.71 -18.83
CA PHE A 325 5.28 7.88 -17.71
C PHE A 325 4.12 8.53 -16.97
N ILE A 326 3.13 7.72 -16.56
CA ILE A 326 1.97 8.21 -15.80
C ILE A 326 2.36 8.71 -14.40
N HIS A 327 3.45 8.18 -13.86
CA HIS A 327 4.06 8.58 -12.62
C HIS A 327 5.50 8.05 -12.51
N TRP A 328 6.26 8.56 -11.56
CA TRP A 328 7.64 8.17 -11.26
C TRP A 328 7.80 7.65 -9.84
N ASP A 329 8.37 6.46 -9.71
CA ASP A 329 8.99 6.02 -8.46
C ASP A 329 10.33 6.77 -8.36
N VAL A 330 10.33 7.90 -7.64
CA VAL A 330 11.51 8.78 -7.53
C VAL A 330 12.57 8.11 -6.67
N ASP A 331 12.13 7.58 -5.52
CA ASP A 331 12.98 6.91 -4.57
C ASP A 331 12.36 5.59 -4.16
N ASN A 332 13.18 4.53 -4.25
CA ASN A 332 12.78 3.15 -4.04
C ASN A 332 13.54 2.59 -2.83
N GLU A 333 12.81 2.01 -1.90
CA GLU A 333 13.31 1.30 -0.71
C GLU A 333 14.02 2.17 0.34
N MET A 334 13.64 3.45 0.44
CA MET A 334 14.28 4.43 1.33
C MET A 334 13.91 4.30 2.82
N LEU A 335 13.02 3.37 3.18
CA LEU A 335 12.82 3.00 4.60
C LEU A 335 13.77 1.89 5.05
N HIS A 336 14.31 1.12 4.10
CA HIS A 336 15.18 -0.03 4.37
C HIS A 336 16.65 0.34 4.21
N TRP A 337 16.95 1.28 3.33
CA TRP A 337 18.29 1.70 2.98
C TRP A 337 18.37 3.23 2.92
N ASP A 338 19.56 3.76 3.17
CA ASP A 338 19.84 5.20 3.31
C ASP A 338 21.17 5.58 2.64
N PHE A 339 21.53 4.89 1.55
CA PHE A 339 22.80 5.06 0.85
C PHE A 339 23.05 6.51 0.45
N TYR A 340 22.05 7.18 -0.11
CA TYR A 340 22.22 8.56 -0.54
C TYR A 340 22.23 9.51 0.65
N GLU A 341 21.37 9.34 1.65
CA GLU A 341 21.33 10.20 2.83
C GLU A 341 22.58 10.12 3.70
N GLN A 342 23.17 8.93 3.85
CA GLN A 342 24.45 8.78 4.56
C GLN A 342 25.59 9.55 3.88
N ARG A 343 25.55 9.68 2.55
CA ARG A 343 26.66 10.25 1.75
C ARG A 343 26.47 11.71 1.36
N LEU A 344 25.23 12.16 1.23
CA LEU A 344 24.84 13.50 0.81
C LEU A 344 24.18 14.32 1.92
N GLY A 345 23.80 13.68 3.02
CA GLY A 345 23.12 14.28 4.17
C GLY A 345 21.64 13.92 4.25
N PRO A 346 21.00 14.14 5.40
CA PRO A 346 19.64 13.66 5.70
C PRO A 346 18.52 14.26 4.83
N ASN A 347 18.82 15.29 4.04
CA ASN A 347 17.85 15.90 3.13
C ASN A 347 18.01 15.41 1.67
N ALA A 348 18.88 14.43 1.39
CA ALA A 348 19.18 14.01 0.03
C ALA A 348 17.91 13.55 -0.72
N SER A 349 17.13 12.66 -0.11
CA SER A 349 15.88 12.17 -0.72
C SER A 349 14.90 13.32 -0.97
N LEU A 350 14.75 14.24 -0.01
CA LEU A 350 13.94 15.46 -0.19
C LEU A 350 14.41 16.28 -1.40
N GLU A 351 15.72 16.48 -1.56
CA GLU A 351 16.30 17.16 -2.72
C GLU A 351 15.99 16.41 -4.03
N PHE A 352 15.89 15.08 -4.03
CA PHE A 352 15.55 14.29 -5.21
C PHE A 352 14.12 14.58 -5.67
N PHE A 353 13.17 14.50 -4.75
CA PHE A 353 11.76 14.80 -5.03
C PHE A 353 11.57 16.26 -5.48
N GLN A 354 12.21 17.22 -4.80
CA GLN A 354 12.15 18.64 -5.19
C GLN A 354 12.74 18.87 -6.60
N THR A 355 13.88 18.23 -6.90
CA THR A 355 14.51 18.34 -8.22
C THR A 355 13.65 17.68 -9.29
N ALA A 356 13.01 16.56 -8.99
CA ALA A 356 12.09 15.90 -9.89
C ALA A 356 10.87 16.79 -10.19
N GLN A 357 10.21 17.30 -9.16
CA GLN A 357 9.06 18.21 -9.30
C GLN A 357 9.42 19.49 -10.06
N LYS A 358 10.63 20.03 -9.87
CA LYS A 358 11.11 21.18 -10.63
C LYS A 358 11.36 20.85 -12.11
N SER A 359 11.85 19.65 -12.40
CA SER A 359 12.16 19.21 -13.77
C SER A 359 10.88 18.96 -14.58
N ASP A 360 9.88 18.34 -13.96
CA ASP A 360 8.54 18.19 -14.52
C ASP A 360 7.45 18.44 -13.47
N PRO A 361 6.90 19.67 -13.38
CA PRO A 361 5.88 20.02 -12.39
C PRO A 361 4.54 19.29 -12.53
N LEU A 362 4.33 18.57 -13.64
CA LEU A 362 3.13 17.76 -13.88
C LEU A 362 3.36 16.26 -13.63
N ALA A 363 4.61 15.86 -13.37
CA ALA A 363 4.92 14.47 -13.06
C ALA A 363 4.35 14.10 -11.70
N ARG A 364 3.65 12.97 -11.66
CA ARG A 364 3.16 12.38 -10.41
C ARG A 364 4.30 11.63 -9.73
N LEU A 365 4.63 12.02 -8.50
CA LEU A 365 5.79 11.48 -7.78
C LEU A 365 5.35 10.48 -6.71
N PHE A 366 6.08 9.37 -6.63
CA PHE A 366 5.82 8.26 -5.71
C PHE A 366 7.10 7.91 -4.94
N MET A 367 6.91 7.62 -3.65
CA MET A 367 7.82 6.82 -2.82
C MET A 367 7.34 5.37 -2.90
N ASN A 368 8.21 4.44 -3.26
CA ASN A 368 7.86 3.04 -3.46
C ASN A 368 8.59 2.12 -2.46
N GLU A 369 7.84 1.44 -1.59
CA GLU A 369 8.37 0.51 -0.59
C GLU A 369 7.69 -0.86 -0.61
N TYR A 370 8.46 -1.88 -0.25
CA TYR A 370 7.96 -3.18 0.18
C TYR A 370 7.69 -3.23 1.69
N ASN A 371 7.00 -4.30 2.10
CA ASN A 371 6.68 -4.64 3.49
C ASN A 371 5.85 -3.61 4.29
N VAL A 372 5.30 -2.59 3.65
CA VAL A 372 4.38 -1.64 4.31
C VAL A 372 3.07 -2.31 4.71
N LEU A 373 2.56 -3.21 3.86
CA LEU A 373 1.29 -3.93 4.07
C LEU A 373 1.46 -5.45 4.13
N GLU A 374 2.53 -5.95 3.56
CA GLU A 374 2.77 -7.37 3.31
C GLU A 374 3.06 -8.13 4.60
N THR A 375 3.70 -7.45 5.55
CA THR A 375 4.00 -7.99 6.87
C THR A 375 4.07 -6.84 7.87
N CYS A 376 3.62 -7.08 9.10
CA CYS A 376 3.86 -6.12 10.18
C CYS A 376 5.06 -6.51 11.06
N ASP A 377 5.82 -7.55 10.68
CA ASP A 377 7.06 -7.92 11.37
C ASP A 377 8.29 -7.12 10.91
N ASP A 378 8.20 -6.41 9.78
CA ASP A 378 9.24 -5.50 9.33
C ASP A 378 9.15 -4.15 10.05
N MET A 379 10.08 -3.90 10.96
CA MET A 379 10.08 -2.67 11.77
C MET A 379 10.68 -1.47 11.04
N ASN A 380 11.31 -1.66 9.88
CA ASN A 380 11.87 -0.57 9.07
C ASN A 380 10.77 0.12 8.25
N SER A 381 9.79 -0.66 7.77
CA SER A 381 8.75 -0.21 6.85
C SER A 381 7.33 -0.26 7.43
N THR A 382 7.15 0.02 8.72
CA THR A 382 5.78 0.05 9.28
C THR A 382 4.93 1.14 8.61
N VAL A 383 3.61 0.96 8.56
CA VAL A 383 2.65 1.96 8.03
C VAL A 383 2.92 3.36 8.61
N ASP A 384 3.18 3.46 9.91
CA ASP A 384 3.46 4.74 10.56
C ASP A 384 4.79 5.36 10.11
N ARG A 385 5.83 4.55 9.84
CA ARG A 385 7.10 5.05 9.29
C ARG A 385 6.94 5.54 7.87
N TYR A 386 6.22 4.79 7.05
CA TYR A 386 5.88 5.18 5.68
C TYR A 386 5.11 6.51 5.66
N ILE A 387 4.06 6.65 6.48
CA ILE A 387 3.30 7.90 6.59
C ILE A 387 4.16 9.03 7.15
N SER A 388 4.97 8.79 8.18
CA SER A 388 5.86 9.81 8.75
C SER A 388 6.85 10.33 7.70
N ARG A 389 7.37 9.44 6.85
CA ARG A 389 8.31 9.80 5.79
C ARG A 389 7.65 10.61 4.68
N LEU A 390 6.42 10.25 4.28
CA LEU A 390 5.64 11.06 3.35
C LEU A 390 5.32 12.45 3.92
N GLN A 391 4.99 12.54 5.22
CA GLN A 391 4.74 13.81 5.90
C GLN A 391 6.00 14.69 5.93
N GLU A 392 7.16 14.12 6.24
CA GLU A 392 8.44 14.83 6.22
C GLU A 392 8.74 15.44 4.83
N LEU A 393 8.53 14.66 3.77
CA LEU A 393 8.70 15.15 2.39
C LEU A 393 7.67 16.25 2.05
N GLY A 394 6.43 16.10 2.51
CA GLY A 394 5.37 17.10 2.38
C GLY A 394 5.68 18.41 3.09
N GLU A 395 6.19 18.35 4.33
CA GLU A 395 6.66 19.51 5.09
C GLU A 395 7.85 20.20 4.41
N GLY A 396 8.68 19.43 3.70
CA GLY A 396 9.75 19.91 2.83
C GLY A 396 9.27 20.53 1.51
N GLY A 397 7.95 20.61 1.26
CA GLY A 397 7.35 21.24 0.09
C GLY A 397 7.14 20.33 -1.12
N VAL A 398 7.33 19.02 -0.97
CA VAL A 398 7.05 18.05 -2.04
C VAL A 398 5.55 17.75 -2.08
N SER A 399 4.96 17.80 -3.27
CA SER A 399 3.61 17.28 -3.49
C SER A 399 3.68 15.83 -3.91
N MET A 400 3.20 14.91 -3.07
CA MET A 400 3.03 13.51 -3.43
C MET A 400 1.64 13.29 -4.04
N ASP A 401 1.60 12.75 -5.26
CA ASP A 401 0.34 12.45 -5.95
C ASP A 401 -0.16 11.03 -5.66
N GLY A 402 0.67 10.19 -5.04
CA GLY A 402 0.30 8.84 -4.64
C GLY A 402 1.31 8.16 -3.73
N ILE A 403 0.99 6.92 -3.38
CA ILE A 403 1.80 6.03 -2.55
C ILE A 403 2.15 4.77 -3.33
N GLY A 404 3.41 4.35 -3.27
CA GLY A 404 3.92 3.12 -3.89
C GLY A 404 4.09 2.03 -2.83
N LEU A 405 3.33 0.95 -2.98
CA LEU A 405 3.37 -0.23 -2.13
C LEU A 405 3.61 -1.44 -3.04
N GLU A 406 4.76 -2.10 -2.92
CA GLU A 406 5.21 -3.10 -3.90
C GLU A 406 4.31 -4.34 -3.98
N GLY A 407 3.73 -4.76 -2.86
CA GLY A 407 2.81 -5.88 -2.80
C GLY A 407 3.50 -7.24 -2.93
N HIS A 408 4.72 -7.37 -2.40
CA HIS A 408 5.50 -8.62 -2.40
C HIS A 408 4.99 -9.65 -1.37
N PHE A 409 3.70 -10.00 -1.43
CA PHE A 409 3.08 -11.00 -0.57
C PHE A 409 3.64 -12.41 -0.90
N THR A 410 4.14 -13.11 0.12
CA THR A 410 4.72 -14.47 -0.01
C THR A 410 3.66 -15.57 -0.04
N VAL A 411 2.53 -15.34 0.60
CA VAL A 411 1.34 -16.19 0.59
C VAL A 411 0.13 -15.32 0.26
N PRO A 412 -0.88 -15.87 -0.45
CA PRO A 412 -2.13 -15.16 -0.62
C PRO A 412 -2.72 -14.81 0.76
N ASN A 413 -2.83 -13.51 1.06
CA ASN A 413 -3.48 -13.03 2.27
C ASN A 413 -5.00 -12.90 1.94
N PRO A 414 -5.90 -13.64 2.62
CA PRO A 414 -7.31 -13.74 2.24
C PRO A 414 -8.16 -12.49 2.50
#